data_AF-A0A7J4IJK8-F1
#
_entry.id   AF-A0A7J4IJK8-F1
#
_cell.length_a   1.000
_cell.length_b   1.000
_cell.length_c   1.000
_cell.angle_alpha   90.00
_cell.angle_beta   90.00
_cell.angle_gamma   90.00
#
_symmetry.space_group_name_H-M   'P 1'
#
loop_
_entity.id
_entity.type
_entity.pdbx_description
1 polymer ?
#
loop_
_entity_poly.entity_id
_entity_poly.type
_entity_poly.pdbx_seq_one_letter_code
_entity_poly.pdbx_strand_id
1 'polypeptide(L)'
;MADPAVVAAAVLVLALVVDRAVGDPHSPYHPVALLGRLIGWWGRPSRWPMRWQRAVGIAGLVGTAALFAAPYIAVALIAPPLVLLLAGPFLLKSCLAWRALEEHARAVERALALDVGAGREAAGLLVSRETAALDADHVLSAAYESVAENLVDSVTAPLLFYAAFGLGGAAGYRAVNTMDAMLGYRDERARLGWASARADDALTFIPARITGAVLLAYFALIGRGRAAWTCLLRDRHQRPGFNGGIPMALIAGGVGVAFEKPGVYVIGTAERPLAGAGPMIIRAVRAASIGTALLAGGALFLWAALANM
;
A
#
# COMPACT_ATOMS: atom_id res chain seq x y z
N MET A 1 -5.93 11.52 -33.17
CA MET A 1 -4.99 11.44 -32.03
C MET A 1 -5.57 10.43 -31.05
N ALA A 2 -4.77 9.57 -30.43
CA ALA A 2 -5.29 8.65 -29.42
C ALA A 2 -5.87 9.46 -28.24
N ASP A 3 -7.06 9.09 -27.77
CA ASP A 3 -7.70 9.74 -26.64
C ASP A 3 -6.81 9.62 -25.38
N PRO A 4 -6.45 10.73 -24.70
CA PRO A 4 -5.62 10.72 -23.51
C PRO A 4 -6.10 9.76 -22.42
N ALA A 5 -7.41 9.60 -22.27
CA ALA A 5 -8.00 8.71 -21.27
C ALA A 5 -7.87 7.23 -21.66
N VAL A 6 -7.92 6.91 -22.96
CA VAL A 6 -7.62 5.56 -23.47
C VAL A 6 -6.16 5.21 -23.24
N VAL A 7 -5.24 6.16 -23.47
CA VAL A 7 -3.82 5.99 -23.17
C VAL A 7 -3.61 5.74 -21.68
N ALA A 8 -4.26 6.53 -20.82
CA ALA A 8 -4.17 6.37 -19.37
C ALA A 8 -4.69 4.99 -18.89
N ALA A 9 -5.84 4.54 -19.41
CA ALA A 9 -6.38 3.22 -19.10
C ALA A 9 -5.42 2.11 -19.55
N ALA A 10 -4.81 2.23 -20.73
CA ALA A 10 -3.82 1.28 -21.22
C ALA A 10 -2.58 1.25 -20.33
N VAL A 11 -2.06 2.42 -19.93
CA VAL A 11 -0.92 2.55 -19.01
C VAL A 11 -1.22 1.88 -17.66
N LEU A 12 -2.42 2.04 -17.11
CA LEU A 12 -2.84 1.39 -15.87
C LEU A 12 -2.75 -0.14 -15.98
N VAL A 13 -3.35 -0.71 -17.03
CA VAL A 13 -3.35 -2.17 -17.24
C VAL A 13 -1.93 -2.68 -17.47
N LEU A 14 -1.16 -2.00 -18.32
CA LEU A 14 0.22 -2.37 -18.61
C LEU A 14 1.11 -2.26 -17.37
N ALA A 15 0.90 -1.28 -16.49
CA ALA A 15 1.66 -1.15 -15.23
C ALA A 15 1.46 -2.37 -14.32
N LEU A 16 0.24 -2.90 -14.23
CA LEU A 16 -0.05 -4.12 -13.47
C LEU A 16 0.58 -5.36 -14.11
N VAL A 17 0.60 -5.44 -15.44
CA VAL A 17 1.32 -6.51 -16.16
C VAL A 17 2.82 -6.42 -15.89
N VAL A 18 3.40 -5.23 -15.98
CA VAL A 18 4.84 -4.99 -15.71
C VAL A 18 5.17 -5.33 -14.25
N ASP A 19 4.34 -4.91 -13.28
CA ASP A 19 4.52 -5.27 -11.87
C ASP A 19 4.54 -6.79 -11.68
N ARG A 20 3.60 -7.51 -12.29
CA ARG A 20 3.54 -8.96 -12.19
C ARG A 20 4.69 -9.66 -12.91
N ALA A 21 5.18 -9.14 -14.04
CA ALA A 21 6.26 -9.73 -14.82
C ALA A 21 7.65 -9.46 -14.23
N VAL A 22 7.92 -8.22 -13.80
CA VAL A 22 9.25 -7.75 -13.40
C VAL A 22 9.43 -7.73 -11.88
N GLY A 23 8.38 -7.45 -11.11
CA GLY A 23 8.48 -7.21 -9.66
C GLY A 23 9.26 -5.93 -9.33
N ASP A 24 9.68 -5.79 -8.07
CA ASP A 24 10.46 -4.64 -7.61
C ASP A 24 11.97 -4.85 -7.78
N PRO A 25 12.69 -3.93 -8.45
CA PRO A 25 14.12 -4.07 -8.62
C PRO A 25 14.82 -3.83 -7.27
N HIS A 26 15.67 -4.77 -6.87
CA HIS A 26 16.58 -4.64 -5.72
C HIS A 26 17.76 -3.73 -6.08
N SER A 27 17.48 -2.47 -6.42
CA SER A 27 18.46 -1.50 -6.87
C SER A 27 18.42 -0.23 -6.03
N PRO A 28 19.58 0.31 -5.61
CA PRO A 28 19.61 1.62 -4.96
C PRO A 28 19.12 2.74 -5.89
N TYR A 29 19.10 2.53 -7.21
CA TYR A 29 18.64 3.52 -8.18
C TYR A 29 17.12 3.49 -8.40
N HIS A 30 16.37 2.61 -7.73
CA HIS A 30 14.91 2.62 -7.79
C HIS A 30 14.36 3.97 -7.30
N PRO A 31 13.35 4.58 -7.95
CA PRO A 31 12.83 5.89 -7.57
C PRO A 31 12.45 6.00 -6.09
N VAL A 32 11.77 4.98 -5.56
CA VAL A 32 11.38 4.95 -4.14
C VAL A 32 12.60 4.81 -3.21
N ALA A 33 13.66 4.12 -3.63
CA ALA A 33 14.89 4.02 -2.84
C ALA A 33 15.66 5.36 -2.80
N LEU A 34 15.67 6.11 -3.91
CA LEU A 34 16.21 7.46 -3.97
C LEU A 34 15.42 8.42 -3.08
N LEU A 35 14.09 8.36 -3.15
CA LEU A 35 13.18 9.09 -2.27
C LEU A 35 13.45 8.77 -0.80
N GLY A 36 13.58 7.49 -0.44
CA GLY A 36 13.89 7.07 0.91
C GLY A 36 15.24 7.60 1.41
N ARG A 37 16.26 7.67 0.55
CA ARG A 37 17.55 8.29 0.91
C ARG A 37 17.44 9.79 1.15
N LEU A 38 16.66 10.50 0.33
CA LEU A 38 16.40 11.91 0.53
C LEU A 38 15.71 12.16 1.88
N ILE A 39 14.65 11.38 2.17
CA ILE A 39 13.94 11.45 3.45
C ILE A 39 14.87 11.09 4.61
N GLY A 40 15.66 10.02 4.49
CA GLY A 40 16.63 9.61 5.52
C GLY A 40 17.76 10.61 5.74
N TRP A 41 18.01 11.52 4.78
CA TRP A 41 18.94 12.63 4.93
C TRP A 41 18.31 13.77 5.73
N TRP A 42 17.17 14.34 5.31
CA TRP A 42 16.58 15.51 6.00
C TRP A 42 15.76 15.15 7.24
N GLY A 43 15.12 13.98 7.24
CA GLY A 43 14.14 13.49 8.20
C GLY A 43 14.71 12.99 9.53
N ARG A 44 15.86 13.50 9.96
CA ARG A 44 16.49 13.12 11.24
C ARG A 44 16.12 14.13 12.32
N PRO A 45 15.33 13.75 13.36
CA PRO A 45 14.91 14.69 14.40
C PRO A 45 16.07 15.39 15.12
N SER A 46 17.21 14.70 15.28
CA SER A 46 18.42 15.23 15.92
C SER A 46 19.07 16.38 15.16
N ARG A 47 18.75 16.61 13.88
CA ARG A 47 19.27 17.73 13.08
C ARG A 47 18.55 19.05 13.37
N TRP A 48 17.39 19.00 14.03
CA TRP A 48 16.49 20.14 14.11
C TRP A 48 16.16 20.47 15.56
N PRO A 49 16.22 21.74 15.98
CA PRO A 49 15.70 22.14 17.27
C PRO A 49 14.23 21.77 17.40
N MET A 50 13.84 21.28 18.57
CA MET A 50 12.51 20.75 18.86
C MET A 50 11.35 21.68 18.42
N ARG A 51 11.54 23.01 18.53
CA ARG A 51 10.55 24.03 18.10
C ARG A 51 10.33 24.10 16.59
N TRP A 52 11.32 23.71 15.79
CA TRP A 52 11.28 23.77 14.32
C TRP A 52 10.84 22.46 13.67
N GLN A 53 10.89 21.34 14.38
CA GLN A 53 10.61 20.02 13.81
C GLN A 53 9.27 19.94 13.07
N ARG A 54 8.20 20.56 13.59
CA ARG A 54 6.90 20.59 12.87
C ARG A 54 6.96 21.37 11.56
N ALA A 55 7.57 22.55 11.56
CA ALA A 55 7.70 23.39 10.37
C ALA A 55 8.58 22.69 9.31
N VAL A 56 9.69 22.09 9.74
CA VAL A 56 10.56 21.28 8.88
C VAL A 56 9.81 20.07 8.33
N GLY A 57 8.99 19.40 9.14
CA GLY A 57 8.16 18.28 8.69
C GLY A 57 7.17 18.67 7.61
N ILE A 58 6.49 19.81 7.77
CA ILE A 58 5.56 20.34 6.76
C ILE A 58 6.29 20.74 5.48
N ALA A 59 7.40 21.48 5.60
CA ALA A 59 8.20 21.88 4.45
C ALA A 59 8.80 20.66 3.72
N GLY A 60 9.28 19.67 4.48
CA GLY A 60 9.80 18.41 3.99
C GLY A 60 8.74 17.60 3.26
N LEU A 61 7.51 17.53 3.81
CA LEU A 61 6.36 16.90 3.15
C LEU A 61 6.08 17.52 1.78
N VAL A 62 5.84 18.84 1.75
CA VAL A 62 5.47 19.54 0.50
C VAL A 62 6.62 19.49 -0.50
N GLY A 63 7.85 19.81 -0.07
CA GLY A 63 9.02 19.86 -0.93
C GLY A 63 9.42 18.49 -1.48
N THR A 64 9.41 17.45 -0.65
CA THR A 64 9.75 16.08 -1.09
C THR A 64 8.69 15.52 -2.02
N ALA A 65 7.39 15.71 -1.71
CA ALA A 65 6.32 15.25 -2.58
C ALA A 65 6.33 15.96 -3.94
N ALA A 66 6.52 17.28 -3.96
CA ALA A 66 6.64 18.04 -5.19
C ALA A 66 7.86 17.62 -6.02
N LEU A 67 9.03 17.49 -5.38
CA LEU A 67 10.26 17.08 -6.05
C LEU A 67 10.15 15.67 -6.64
N PHE A 68 9.55 14.73 -5.91
CA PHE A 68 9.37 13.37 -6.38
C PHE A 68 8.33 13.27 -7.50
N ALA A 69 7.23 14.01 -7.41
CA ALA A 69 6.19 14.02 -8.45
C ALA A 69 6.57 14.80 -9.71
N ALA A 70 7.46 15.79 -9.62
CA ALA A 70 7.86 16.65 -10.74
C ALA A 70 8.27 15.90 -12.02
N PRO A 71 9.16 14.88 -12.00
CA PRO A 71 9.51 14.15 -13.22
C PRO A 71 8.33 13.38 -13.81
N TYR A 72 7.42 12.86 -12.98
CA TYR A 72 6.22 12.15 -13.43
C TYR A 72 5.23 13.11 -14.11
N ILE A 73 5.05 14.31 -13.53
CA ILE A 73 4.23 15.38 -14.10
C ILE A 73 4.84 15.86 -15.42
N ALA A 74 6.16 16.09 -15.46
CA ALA A 74 6.85 16.53 -16.66
C ALA A 74 6.64 15.54 -17.81
N VAL A 75 6.87 14.23 -17.57
CA VAL A 75 6.61 13.19 -18.58
C VAL A 75 5.14 13.19 -19.01
N ALA A 76 4.19 13.27 -18.08
CA ALA A 76 2.77 13.28 -18.40
C ALA A 76 2.34 14.48 -19.26
N LEU A 77 2.98 15.64 -19.12
CA LEU A 77 2.65 16.86 -19.86
C LEU A 77 3.33 16.96 -21.22
N ILE A 78 4.57 16.47 -21.34
CA ILE A 78 5.40 16.70 -22.54
C ILE A 78 5.51 15.49 -23.46
N ALA A 79 5.31 14.27 -22.95
CA ALA A 79 5.57 13.06 -23.72
C ALA A 79 4.42 12.77 -24.69
N PRO A 80 4.72 12.41 -25.96
CA PRO A 80 3.69 12.00 -26.90
C PRO A 80 3.06 10.66 -26.45
N PRO A 81 1.84 10.33 -26.94
CA PRO A 81 1.12 9.13 -26.53
C PRO A 81 1.92 7.83 -26.61
N LEU A 82 2.74 7.66 -27.66
CA LEU A 82 3.58 6.47 -27.81
C LEU A 82 4.62 6.34 -26.68
N VAL A 83 5.23 7.45 -26.27
CA VAL A 83 6.20 7.46 -25.16
C VAL A 83 5.49 7.17 -23.84
N LEU A 84 4.27 7.70 -23.64
CA LEU A 84 3.47 7.38 -22.45
C LEU A 84 3.09 5.91 -22.39
N LEU A 85 2.72 5.28 -23.51
CA LEU A 85 2.42 3.84 -23.57
C LEU A 85 3.63 2.96 -23.24
N LEU A 86 4.84 3.42 -23.55
CA LEU A 86 6.08 2.67 -23.29
C LEU A 86 6.64 2.93 -21.89
N ALA A 87 6.75 4.20 -21.48
CA ALA A 87 7.38 4.60 -20.22
C ALA A 87 6.40 4.69 -19.05
N GLY A 88 5.15 5.09 -19.30
CA GLY A 88 4.10 5.24 -18.29
C GLY A 88 3.88 3.98 -17.44
N PRO A 89 3.87 2.76 -17.99
CA PRO A 89 3.72 1.53 -17.21
C PRO A 89 4.82 1.37 -16.15
N PHE A 90 6.07 1.67 -16.49
CA PHE A 90 7.20 1.58 -15.55
C PHE A 90 7.16 2.68 -14.50
N LEU A 91 6.75 3.90 -14.90
CA LEU A 91 6.58 5.02 -13.98
C LEU A 91 5.47 4.70 -12.96
N LEU A 92 4.28 4.32 -13.42
CA LEU A 92 3.18 3.97 -12.51
C LEU A 92 3.53 2.77 -11.64
N LYS A 93 4.15 1.74 -12.23
CA LYS A 93 4.64 0.57 -11.49
C LYS A 93 5.59 0.95 -10.37
N SER A 94 6.47 1.95 -10.55
CA SER A 94 7.38 2.37 -9.47
C SER A 94 6.67 2.92 -8.22
N CYS A 95 5.39 3.26 -8.34
CA CYS A 95 4.51 3.68 -7.25
C CYS A 95 3.69 2.53 -6.64
N LEU A 96 3.72 1.33 -7.25
CA LEU A 96 2.99 0.13 -6.84
C LEU A 96 3.95 -0.89 -6.22
N ALA A 97 3.42 -1.82 -5.42
CA ALA A 97 4.20 -2.95 -4.88
C ALA A 97 3.38 -4.26 -4.83
N TRP A 98 2.46 -4.48 -5.78
CA TRP A 98 1.48 -5.58 -5.68
C TRP A 98 2.15 -6.96 -5.64
N ARG A 99 3.03 -7.27 -6.60
CA ARG A 99 3.80 -8.52 -6.59
C ARG A 99 4.71 -8.62 -5.37
N ALA A 100 5.34 -7.52 -4.98
CA ALA A 100 6.26 -7.49 -3.85
C ALA A 100 5.56 -7.87 -2.54
N LEU A 101 4.34 -7.41 -2.29
CA LEU A 101 3.57 -7.82 -1.09
C LEU A 101 3.44 -9.35 -0.99
N GLU A 102 3.13 -10.01 -2.10
CA GLU A 102 3.00 -11.47 -2.11
C GLU A 102 4.35 -12.18 -1.95
N GLU A 103 5.40 -11.66 -2.58
CA GLU A 103 6.74 -12.24 -2.51
C GLU A 103 7.30 -12.19 -1.09
N HIS A 104 7.09 -11.07 -0.39
CA HIS A 104 7.51 -10.89 0.99
C HIS A 104 6.77 -11.84 1.95
N ALA A 105 5.44 -11.97 1.84
CA ALA A 105 4.70 -12.93 2.66
C ALA A 105 5.16 -14.38 2.40
N ARG A 106 5.34 -14.75 1.13
CA ARG A 106 5.88 -16.08 0.78
C ARG A 106 7.31 -16.30 1.28
N ALA A 107 8.13 -15.24 1.32
CA ALA A 107 9.47 -15.34 1.86
C ALA A 107 9.44 -15.67 3.36
N VAL A 108 8.53 -15.04 4.11
CA VAL A 108 8.30 -15.38 5.53
C VAL A 108 7.79 -16.81 5.67
N GLU A 109 6.81 -17.24 4.89
CA GLU A 109 6.31 -18.62 4.94
C GLU A 109 7.41 -19.65 4.68
N ARG A 110 8.22 -19.44 3.63
CA ARG A 110 9.31 -20.34 3.29
C ARG A 110 10.40 -20.37 4.37
N ALA A 111 10.75 -19.20 4.93
CA ALA A 111 11.73 -19.13 6.00
C ALA A 111 11.23 -19.82 7.27
N LEU A 112 9.95 -19.61 7.63
CA LEU A 112 9.32 -20.23 8.79
C LEU A 112 9.21 -21.75 8.67
N ALA A 113 9.03 -22.28 7.45
CA ALA A 113 9.02 -23.72 7.19
C ALA A 113 10.38 -24.39 7.47
N LEU A 114 11.47 -23.62 7.52
CA LEU A 114 12.80 -24.12 7.89
C LEU A 114 13.00 -24.06 9.40
N ASP A 115 12.81 -22.87 9.99
CA ASP A 115 12.94 -22.62 11.42
C ASP A 115 12.26 -21.29 11.80
N VAL A 116 11.83 -21.18 13.06
CA VAL A 116 11.16 -19.97 13.58
C VAL A 116 12.09 -18.75 13.57
N GLY A 117 13.38 -18.93 13.88
CA GLY A 117 14.38 -17.87 13.81
C GLY A 117 14.50 -17.26 12.41
N ALA A 118 14.60 -18.09 11.37
CA ALA A 118 14.62 -17.62 9.99
C ALA A 118 13.32 -16.88 9.62
N GLY A 119 12.17 -17.39 10.08
CA GLY A 119 10.88 -16.70 9.94
C GLY A 119 10.85 -15.32 10.59
N ARG A 120 11.41 -15.19 11.81
CA ARG A 120 11.50 -13.91 12.54
C ARG A 120 12.37 -12.88 11.83
N GLU A 121 13.50 -13.31 11.27
CA GLU A 121 14.39 -12.45 10.48
C GLU A 121 13.66 -11.94 9.23
N ALA A 122 13.04 -12.84 8.47
CA ALA A 122 12.28 -12.48 7.28
C ALA A 122 11.10 -11.53 7.61
N ALA A 123 10.37 -11.79 8.69
CA ALA A 123 9.29 -10.92 9.15
C ALA A 123 9.81 -9.54 9.59
N GLY A 124 11.01 -9.48 10.20
CA GLY A 124 11.65 -8.23 10.64
C GLY A 124 11.98 -7.27 9.48
N LEU A 125 12.06 -7.79 8.24
CA LEU A 125 12.19 -6.96 7.05
C LEU A 125 10.86 -6.27 6.63
N LEU A 126 9.73 -6.71 7.17
CA LEU A 126 8.38 -6.24 6.82
C LEU A 126 7.74 -5.37 7.88
N VAL A 127 8.03 -5.66 9.14
CA VAL A 127 7.39 -4.99 10.27
C VAL A 127 8.42 -4.24 11.09
N SER A 128 8.01 -3.09 11.61
CA SER A 128 8.84 -2.27 12.50
C SER A 128 8.82 -2.75 13.96
N ARG A 129 8.05 -3.81 14.29
CA ARG A 129 7.96 -4.37 15.65
C ARG A 129 9.11 -5.35 15.87
N GLU A 130 9.53 -5.50 17.11
CA GLU A 130 10.50 -6.52 17.49
C GLU A 130 9.96 -7.92 17.16
N THR A 131 10.74 -8.71 16.42
CA THR A 131 10.35 -10.06 15.99
C THR A 131 11.01 -11.17 16.78
N ALA A 132 12.02 -10.86 17.61
CA ALA A 132 12.85 -11.84 18.30
C ALA A 132 12.05 -12.80 19.22
N ALA A 133 10.94 -12.35 19.78
CA ALA A 133 10.10 -13.11 20.71
C ALA A 133 8.84 -13.74 20.06
N LEU A 134 8.60 -13.56 18.75
CA LEU A 134 7.38 -14.04 18.10
C LEU A 134 7.41 -15.56 17.91
N ASP A 135 6.37 -16.29 18.26
CA ASP A 135 6.24 -17.70 17.83
C ASP A 135 5.88 -17.80 16.33
N ALA A 136 5.70 -19.02 15.84
CA ALA A 136 5.41 -19.29 14.43
C ALA A 136 4.12 -18.61 13.94
N ASP A 137 3.04 -18.63 14.72
CA ASP A 137 1.77 -18.02 14.34
C ASP A 137 1.87 -16.50 14.35
N HIS A 138 2.58 -15.91 15.32
CA HIS A 138 2.85 -14.48 15.37
C HIS A 138 3.76 -13.99 14.23
N VAL A 139 4.69 -14.83 13.75
CA VAL A 139 5.51 -14.56 12.56
C VAL A 139 4.64 -14.53 11.30
N LEU A 140 3.76 -15.53 11.12
CA LEU A 140 2.80 -15.53 10.01
C LEU A 140 1.84 -14.34 10.10
N SER A 141 1.37 -14.03 11.30
CA SER A 141 0.50 -12.88 11.53
C SER A 141 1.21 -11.60 11.11
N ALA A 142 2.47 -11.40 11.50
CA ALA A 142 3.24 -10.21 11.10
C ALA A 142 3.27 -10.02 9.57
N ALA A 143 3.48 -11.11 8.83
CA ALA A 143 3.51 -11.08 7.37
C ALA A 143 2.13 -10.76 6.77
N TYR A 144 1.07 -11.43 7.24
CA TYR A 144 -0.26 -11.26 6.68
C TYR A 144 -0.97 -9.98 7.12
N GLU A 145 -0.69 -9.50 8.33
CA GLU A 145 -1.02 -8.15 8.79
C GLU A 145 -0.44 -7.12 7.82
N SER A 146 0.86 -7.22 7.54
CA SER A 146 1.56 -6.32 6.62
C SER A 146 0.96 -6.35 5.20
N VAL A 147 0.66 -7.53 4.66
CA VAL A 147 0.02 -7.65 3.33
C VAL A 147 -1.38 -7.04 3.32
N ALA A 148 -2.21 -7.34 4.33
CA ALA A 148 -3.58 -6.84 4.38
C ALA A 148 -3.63 -5.32 4.55
N GLU A 149 -2.75 -4.78 5.39
CA GLU A 149 -2.58 -3.34 5.59
C GLU A 149 -2.11 -2.64 4.32
N ASN A 150 -0.98 -3.09 3.76
CA ASN A 150 -0.35 -2.44 2.61
C ASN A 150 -1.09 -2.63 1.29
N LEU A 151 -2.15 -3.45 1.24
CA LEU A 151 -3.04 -3.51 0.08
C LEU A 151 -3.59 -2.13 -0.29
N VAL A 152 -3.98 -1.34 0.71
CA VAL A 152 -4.45 0.03 0.48
C VAL A 152 -3.30 0.89 -0.03
N ASP A 153 -2.18 0.88 0.70
CA ASP A 153 -1.12 1.86 0.52
C ASP A 153 -0.26 1.60 -0.71
N SER A 154 -0.04 0.33 -1.04
CA SER A 154 0.87 -0.06 -2.12
C SER A 154 0.16 -0.46 -3.41
N VAL A 155 -1.18 -0.53 -3.41
CA VAL A 155 -1.94 -0.92 -4.61
C VAL A 155 -3.15 -0.02 -4.83
N THR A 156 -4.11 -0.01 -3.92
CA THR A 156 -5.39 0.68 -4.17
C THR A 156 -5.23 2.19 -4.25
N ALA A 157 -4.54 2.81 -3.29
CA ALA A 157 -4.36 4.25 -3.28
C ALA A 157 -3.57 4.73 -4.52
N PRO A 158 -2.39 4.19 -4.89
CA PRO A 158 -1.68 4.64 -6.08
C PRO A 158 -2.51 4.50 -7.37
N LEU A 159 -3.31 3.43 -7.53
CA LEU A 159 -4.20 3.26 -8.68
C LEU A 159 -5.30 4.33 -8.74
N LEU A 160 -5.91 4.66 -7.60
CA LEU A 160 -6.95 5.68 -7.54
C LEU A 160 -6.39 7.10 -7.74
N PHE A 161 -5.24 7.41 -7.14
CA PHE A 161 -4.55 8.68 -7.37
C PHE A 161 -4.08 8.81 -8.81
N TYR A 162 -3.68 7.71 -9.45
CA TYR A 162 -3.40 7.68 -10.89
C TYR A 162 -4.65 7.99 -11.73
N ALA A 163 -5.78 7.35 -11.43
CA ALA A 163 -7.01 7.59 -12.17
C ALA A 163 -7.52 9.03 -12.02
N ALA A 164 -7.35 9.63 -10.84
CA ALA A 164 -7.82 10.99 -10.56
C ALA A 164 -6.85 12.10 -11.03
N PHE A 165 -5.54 11.88 -10.92
CA PHE A 165 -4.52 12.94 -11.10
C PHE A 165 -3.33 12.49 -11.96
N GLY A 166 -3.44 11.37 -12.66
CA GLY A 166 -2.39 10.83 -13.53
C GLY A 166 -1.13 10.38 -12.81
N LEU A 167 -0.02 10.25 -13.55
CA LEU A 167 1.27 9.80 -13.02
C LEU A 167 1.77 10.67 -11.85
N GLY A 168 1.55 11.97 -11.91
CA GLY A 168 1.92 12.91 -10.86
C GLY A 168 1.17 12.64 -9.55
N GLY A 169 -0.12 12.33 -9.62
CA GLY A 169 -0.93 11.94 -8.46
C GLY A 169 -0.40 10.70 -7.76
N ALA A 170 -0.16 9.63 -8.53
CA ALA A 170 0.37 8.39 -8.00
C ALA A 170 1.74 8.58 -7.33
N ALA A 171 2.63 9.36 -7.97
CA ALA A 171 3.94 9.67 -7.41
C ALA A 171 3.86 10.54 -6.16
N GLY A 172 3.02 11.58 -6.17
CA GLY A 172 2.78 12.45 -5.01
C GLY A 172 2.27 11.67 -3.81
N TYR A 173 1.26 10.81 -4.01
CA TYR A 173 0.77 9.91 -2.97
C TYR A 173 1.88 8.97 -2.47
N ARG A 174 2.64 8.32 -3.38
CA ARG A 174 3.75 7.44 -2.99
C ARG A 174 4.79 8.16 -2.15
N ALA A 175 5.06 9.44 -2.43
CA ALA A 175 5.96 10.24 -1.62
C ALA A 175 5.43 10.47 -0.20
N VAL A 176 4.14 10.83 -0.06
CA VAL A 176 3.49 10.99 1.24
C VAL A 176 3.53 9.69 2.05
N ASN A 177 3.14 8.58 1.42
CA ASN A 177 3.14 7.27 2.06
C ASN A 177 4.54 6.80 2.49
N THR A 178 5.55 7.02 1.64
CA THR A 178 6.94 6.70 1.99
C THR A 178 7.45 7.56 3.16
N MET A 179 7.06 8.83 3.22
CA MET A 179 7.39 9.70 4.35
C MET A 179 6.71 9.25 5.64
N ASP A 180 5.45 8.82 5.59
CA ASP A 180 4.78 8.24 6.77
C ASP A 180 5.49 6.95 7.23
N ALA A 181 5.76 6.02 6.32
CA ALA A 181 6.46 4.77 6.66
C ALA A 181 7.86 4.98 7.30
N MET A 182 8.51 6.11 7.04
CA MET A 182 9.84 6.44 7.59
C MET A 182 9.80 7.37 8.82
N LEU A 183 8.83 8.29 8.89
CA LEU A 183 8.77 9.37 9.89
C LEU A 183 7.55 9.30 10.83
N GLY A 184 6.50 8.57 10.47
CA GLY A 184 5.20 8.48 11.16
C GLY A 184 5.20 7.76 12.51
N TYR A 185 6.38 7.49 13.07
CA TYR A 185 6.54 6.80 14.35
C TYR A 185 6.24 7.72 15.53
N ARG A 186 5.71 7.13 16.61
CA ARG A 186 5.38 7.82 17.86
C ARG A 186 6.56 7.86 18.84
N ASP A 187 7.76 8.13 18.32
CA ASP A 187 9.01 8.25 19.07
C ASP A 187 9.57 9.68 18.97
N GLU A 188 10.89 9.87 18.98
CA GLU A 188 11.52 11.17 18.73
C GLU A 188 11.11 11.81 17.39
N ARG A 189 10.59 11.04 16.43
CA ARG A 189 10.08 11.50 15.13
C ARG A 189 8.68 12.10 15.20
N ALA A 190 7.94 11.93 16.29
CA ALA A 190 6.52 12.27 16.38
C ALA A 190 6.18 13.72 15.98
N ARG A 191 7.08 14.68 16.20
CA ARG A 191 6.86 16.08 15.79
C ARG A 191 7.24 16.34 14.34
N LEU A 192 8.30 15.70 13.86
CA LEU A 192 8.82 15.85 12.49
C LEU A 192 7.92 15.12 11.48
N GLY A 193 7.48 13.91 11.80
CA GLY A 193 6.60 13.09 10.97
C GLY A 193 5.11 13.38 11.11
N TRP A 194 4.71 14.32 11.99
CA TRP A 194 3.30 14.62 12.24
C TRP A 194 2.52 14.96 10.96
N ALA A 195 3.13 15.78 10.09
CA ALA A 195 2.48 16.22 8.86
C ALA A 195 2.31 15.08 7.86
N SER A 196 3.34 14.26 7.65
CA SER A 196 3.26 13.11 6.73
C SER A 196 2.27 12.06 7.22
N ALA A 197 2.25 11.76 8.52
CA ALA A 197 1.29 10.82 9.08
C ALA A 197 -0.16 11.27 8.93
N ARG A 198 -0.44 12.56 9.17
CA ARG A 198 -1.79 13.10 8.94
C ARG A 198 -2.17 13.20 7.48
N ALA A 199 -1.21 13.50 6.61
CA ALA A 199 -1.45 13.53 5.17
C ALA A 199 -1.73 12.13 4.64
N ASP A 200 -0.97 11.12 5.04
CA ASP A 200 -1.22 9.72 4.63
C ASP A 200 -2.60 9.26 5.11
N ASP A 201 -2.92 9.41 6.40
CA ASP A 201 -4.26 9.09 6.95
C ASP A 201 -5.40 9.77 6.17
N ALA A 202 -5.21 11.02 5.74
CA ALA A 202 -6.22 11.75 4.98
C ALA A 202 -6.33 11.23 3.53
N LEU A 203 -5.20 11.02 2.86
CA LEU A 203 -5.15 10.58 1.46
C LEU A 203 -5.60 9.12 1.30
N THR A 204 -5.37 8.27 2.30
CA THR A 204 -5.80 6.86 2.30
C THR A 204 -7.24 6.66 2.76
N PHE A 205 -7.93 7.72 3.21
CA PHE A 205 -9.32 7.63 3.69
C PHE A 205 -10.27 7.04 2.65
N ILE A 206 -10.33 7.64 1.44
CA ILE A 206 -11.19 7.16 0.35
C ILE A 206 -10.69 5.80 -0.18
N PRO A 207 -9.39 5.62 -0.50
CA PRO A 207 -8.85 4.33 -0.92
C PRO A 207 -9.18 3.16 0.02
N ALA A 208 -9.06 3.34 1.33
CA ALA A 208 -9.36 2.29 2.31
C ALA A 208 -10.83 1.84 2.26
N ARG A 209 -11.76 2.78 2.02
CA ARG A 209 -13.20 2.49 1.93
C ARG A 209 -13.56 1.79 0.63
N ILE A 210 -12.97 2.21 -0.49
CA ILE A 210 -13.11 1.52 -1.77
C ILE A 210 -12.55 0.09 -1.67
N THR A 211 -11.35 -0.06 -1.09
CA THR A 211 -10.75 -1.38 -0.82
C THR A 211 -11.69 -2.25 0.01
N GLY A 212 -12.26 -1.68 1.08
CA GLY A 212 -13.20 -2.38 1.93
C GLY A 212 -14.49 -2.80 1.20
N ALA A 213 -15.04 -1.94 0.35
CA ALA A 213 -16.22 -2.26 -0.45
C ALA A 213 -15.94 -3.40 -1.46
N VAL A 214 -14.79 -3.35 -2.13
CA VAL A 214 -14.38 -4.40 -3.08
C VAL A 214 -14.14 -5.74 -2.36
N LEU A 215 -13.45 -5.72 -1.21
CA LEU A 215 -13.25 -6.92 -0.39
C LEU A 215 -14.58 -7.49 0.11
N LEU A 216 -15.50 -6.65 0.57
CA LEU A 216 -16.81 -7.09 1.02
C LEU A 216 -17.62 -7.72 -0.12
N ALA A 217 -17.60 -7.12 -1.31
CA ALA A 217 -18.22 -7.69 -2.50
C ALA A 217 -17.60 -9.04 -2.86
N TYR A 218 -16.27 -9.14 -2.87
CA TYR A 218 -15.56 -10.39 -3.09
C TYR A 218 -15.98 -11.49 -2.09
N PHE A 219 -15.98 -11.19 -0.80
CA PHE A 219 -16.38 -12.17 0.22
C PHE A 219 -17.87 -12.51 0.15
N ALA A 220 -18.75 -11.57 -0.24
CA ALA A 220 -20.15 -11.86 -0.49
C ALA A 220 -20.32 -12.88 -1.62
N LEU A 221 -19.59 -12.72 -2.74
CA LEU A 221 -19.64 -13.64 -3.88
C LEU A 221 -19.20 -15.07 -3.53
N ILE A 222 -18.31 -15.25 -2.56
CA ILE A 222 -17.85 -16.57 -2.12
C ILE A 222 -18.55 -17.07 -0.83
N GLY A 223 -19.67 -16.47 -0.44
CA GLY A 223 -20.47 -16.92 0.71
C GLY A 223 -19.87 -16.63 2.09
N ARG A 224 -18.96 -15.65 2.17
CA ARG A 224 -18.26 -15.20 3.40
C ARG A 224 -18.55 -13.74 3.77
N GLY A 225 -19.42 -13.05 3.01
CA GLY A 225 -19.71 -11.62 3.20
C GLY A 225 -20.19 -11.27 4.60
N ARG A 226 -21.04 -12.10 5.22
CA ARG A 226 -21.52 -11.89 6.60
C ARG A 226 -20.37 -11.95 7.62
N ALA A 227 -19.47 -12.94 7.49
CA ALA A 227 -18.33 -13.09 8.39
C ALA A 227 -17.35 -11.90 8.27
N ALA A 228 -17.03 -11.51 7.03
CA ALA A 228 -16.20 -10.34 6.75
C ALA A 228 -16.83 -9.05 7.31
N TRP A 229 -18.13 -8.84 7.10
CA TRP A 229 -18.85 -7.66 7.60
C TRP A 229 -18.91 -7.60 9.13
N THR A 230 -19.25 -8.72 9.79
CA THR A 230 -19.28 -8.79 11.24
C THR A 230 -17.91 -8.49 11.84
N CYS A 231 -16.84 -9.04 11.26
CA CYS A 231 -15.47 -8.76 11.70
C CYS A 231 -15.09 -7.29 11.48
N LEU A 232 -15.46 -6.69 10.34
CA LEU A 232 -15.21 -5.27 10.06
C LEU A 232 -15.83 -4.38 11.14
N LEU A 233 -17.10 -4.60 11.49
CA LEU A 233 -17.78 -3.79 12.50
C LEU A 233 -17.16 -3.95 13.89
N ARG A 234 -16.73 -5.16 14.24
CA ARG A 234 -16.15 -5.49 15.55
C ARG A 234 -14.72 -4.97 15.69
N ASP A 235 -13.87 -5.17 14.68
CA ASP A 235 -12.41 -5.16 14.87
C ASP A 235 -11.67 -4.02 14.17
N ARG A 236 -12.29 -3.29 13.23
CA ARG A 236 -11.59 -2.28 12.42
C ARG A 236 -10.93 -1.15 13.23
N HIS A 237 -11.36 -0.96 14.48
CA HIS A 237 -10.86 0.07 15.38
C HIS A 237 -9.80 -0.44 16.37
N GLN A 238 -9.48 -1.74 16.37
CA GLN A 238 -8.46 -2.30 17.25
C GLN A 238 -7.05 -1.83 16.88
N ARG A 239 -6.78 -1.67 15.58
CA ARG A 239 -5.54 -1.07 15.10
C ARG A 239 -5.63 0.46 15.23
N PRO A 240 -4.58 1.14 15.74
CA PRO A 240 -4.50 2.59 15.72
C PRO A 240 -4.63 3.15 14.29
N GLY A 241 -5.43 4.20 14.13
CA GLY A 241 -5.72 4.82 12.83
C GLY A 241 -7.15 4.54 12.36
N PHE A 242 -7.54 5.13 11.22
CA PHE A 242 -8.92 5.02 10.71
C PHE A 242 -9.06 4.12 9.49
N ASN A 243 -7.95 3.79 8.85
CA ASN A 243 -7.95 3.22 7.50
C ASN A 243 -7.52 1.76 7.49
N GLY A 244 -6.31 1.44 7.95
CA GLY A 244 -5.76 0.11 7.70
C GLY A 244 -6.39 -1.03 8.51
N GLY A 245 -7.17 -0.75 9.56
CA GLY A 245 -7.99 -1.77 10.21
C GLY A 245 -9.14 -2.31 9.33
N ILE A 246 -9.56 -1.56 8.29
CA ILE A 246 -10.63 -1.95 7.37
C ILE A 246 -10.24 -3.20 6.54
N PRO A 247 -9.16 -3.19 5.73
CA PRO A 247 -8.79 -4.35 4.93
C PRO A 247 -8.37 -5.53 5.81
N MET A 248 -7.71 -5.28 6.95
CA MET A 248 -7.31 -6.33 7.90
C MET A 248 -8.54 -7.09 8.44
N ALA A 249 -9.53 -6.38 8.95
CA ALA A 249 -10.73 -7.01 9.52
C ALA A 249 -11.57 -7.75 8.47
N LEU A 250 -11.71 -7.18 7.26
CA LEU A 250 -12.43 -7.85 6.18
C LEU A 250 -11.73 -9.13 5.71
N ILE A 251 -10.40 -9.10 5.56
CA ILE A 251 -9.63 -10.28 5.17
C ILE A 251 -9.65 -11.32 6.29
N ALA A 252 -9.39 -10.92 7.54
CA ALA A 252 -9.38 -11.83 8.68
C ALA A 252 -10.74 -12.53 8.84
N GLY A 253 -11.85 -11.78 8.89
CA GLY A 253 -13.19 -12.33 9.01
C GLY A 253 -13.68 -13.09 7.78
N GLY A 254 -13.36 -12.62 6.58
CA GLY A 254 -13.77 -13.27 5.34
C GLY A 254 -13.06 -14.59 5.08
N VAL A 255 -11.78 -14.68 5.45
CA VAL A 255 -11.00 -15.92 5.40
C VAL A 255 -11.33 -16.82 6.61
N GLY A 256 -11.65 -16.25 7.77
CA GLY A 256 -11.91 -16.96 9.02
C GLY A 256 -10.64 -17.21 9.84
N VAL A 257 -9.69 -16.27 9.82
CA VAL A 257 -8.44 -16.29 10.60
C VAL A 257 -8.43 -15.16 11.62
N ALA A 258 -7.49 -15.22 12.56
CA ALA A 258 -7.14 -14.12 13.43
C ALA A 258 -5.74 -13.60 13.10
N PHE A 259 -5.60 -12.27 13.03
CA PHE A 259 -4.33 -11.57 13.02
C PHE A 259 -4.06 -11.05 14.42
N GLU A 260 -2.92 -11.44 15.00
CA GLU A 260 -2.53 -11.09 16.35
C GLU A 260 -1.21 -10.31 16.36
N LYS A 261 -1.27 -9.14 17.01
CA LYS A 261 -0.10 -8.38 17.43
C LYS A 261 -0.01 -8.50 18.96
N PRO A 262 0.93 -9.32 19.48
CA PRO A 262 1.05 -9.59 20.92
C PRO A 262 1.01 -8.33 21.78
N GLY A 263 0.12 -8.33 22.78
CA GLY A 263 -0.03 -7.21 23.72
C GLY A 263 -0.62 -5.94 23.13
N VAL A 264 -1.09 -5.94 21.87
CA VAL A 264 -1.66 -4.76 21.21
C VAL A 264 -3.08 -5.02 20.71
N TYR A 265 -3.31 -6.02 19.86
CA TYR A 265 -4.64 -6.33 19.32
C TYR A 265 -4.76 -7.74 18.75
N VAL A 266 -6.01 -8.19 18.57
CA VAL A 266 -6.37 -9.41 17.83
C VAL A 266 -7.54 -9.09 16.90
N ILE A 267 -7.29 -9.08 15.59
CA ILE A 267 -8.30 -8.79 14.56
C ILE A 267 -8.76 -10.10 13.92
N GLY A 268 -10.06 -10.40 13.95
CA GLY A 268 -10.63 -11.64 13.44
C GLY A 268 -10.90 -12.68 14.52
N THR A 269 -11.39 -13.83 14.10
CA THR A 269 -11.63 -14.99 14.96
C THR A 269 -11.01 -16.19 14.26
N ALA A 270 -10.22 -16.99 14.99
CA ALA A 270 -9.55 -18.16 14.44
C ALA A 270 -10.54 -19.33 14.25
N GLU A 271 -11.34 -19.29 13.17
CA GLU A 271 -12.11 -20.45 12.71
C GLU A 271 -11.20 -21.50 12.05
N ARG A 272 -10.06 -21.06 11.52
CA ARG A 272 -8.99 -21.90 10.99
C ARG A 272 -7.62 -21.39 11.44
N PRO A 273 -6.60 -22.26 11.47
CA PRO A 273 -5.22 -21.83 11.69
C PRO A 273 -4.75 -20.84 10.62
N LEU A 274 -3.88 -19.91 11.00
CA LEU A 274 -3.25 -19.02 10.02
C LEU A 274 -2.28 -19.79 9.11
N ALA A 275 -1.63 -20.83 9.64
CA ALA A 275 -0.92 -21.83 8.87
C ALA A 275 -1.83 -22.45 7.80
N GLY A 276 -1.46 -22.30 6.53
CA GLY A 276 -2.23 -22.80 5.38
C GLY A 276 -3.34 -21.87 4.88
N ALA A 277 -3.64 -20.76 5.58
CA ALA A 277 -4.62 -19.77 5.12
C ALA A 277 -4.05 -18.77 4.09
N GLY A 278 -2.72 -18.73 3.93
CA GLY A 278 -2.00 -17.84 3.02
C GLY A 278 -2.59 -17.73 1.61
N PRO A 279 -2.84 -18.85 0.91
CA PRO A 279 -3.45 -18.81 -0.43
C PRO A 279 -4.79 -18.08 -0.48
N MET A 280 -5.61 -18.15 0.58
CA MET A 280 -6.91 -17.46 0.65
C MET A 280 -6.73 -15.95 0.86
N ILE A 281 -5.80 -15.56 1.74
CA ILE A 281 -5.45 -14.15 1.98
C ILE A 281 -4.93 -13.51 0.69
N ILE A 282 -3.97 -14.16 0.03
CA ILE A 282 -3.42 -13.66 -1.24
C ILE A 282 -4.47 -13.60 -2.35
N ARG A 283 -5.42 -14.55 -2.41
CA ARG A 283 -6.54 -14.48 -3.36
C ARG A 283 -7.43 -13.26 -3.11
N ALA A 284 -7.76 -12.95 -1.85
CA ALA A 284 -8.55 -11.77 -1.51
C ALA A 284 -7.82 -10.46 -1.89
N VAL A 285 -6.52 -10.39 -1.61
CA VAL A 285 -5.64 -9.25 -2.00
C VAL A 285 -5.62 -9.07 -3.51
N ARG A 286 -5.45 -10.16 -4.28
CA ARG A 286 -5.49 -10.12 -5.75
C ARG A 286 -6.86 -9.70 -6.27
N ALA A 287 -7.94 -10.23 -5.73
CA ALA A 287 -9.30 -9.87 -6.13
C ALA A 287 -9.56 -8.38 -5.88
N ALA A 288 -9.14 -7.85 -4.73
CA ALA A 288 -9.25 -6.43 -4.40
C ALA A 288 -8.39 -5.53 -5.31
N SER A 289 -7.17 -5.97 -5.62
CA SER A 289 -6.26 -5.27 -6.55
C SER A 289 -6.86 -5.18 -7.95
N ILE A 290 -7.35 -6.30 -8.49
CA ILE A 290 -7.98 -6.37 -9.81
C ILE A 290 -9.30 -5.57 -9.81
N GLY A 291 -10.14 -5.74 -8.79
CA GLY A 291 -11.41 -5.01 -8.69
C GLY A 291 -11.20 -3.50 -8.65
N THR A 292 -10.19 -3.03 -7.90
CA THR A 292 -9.83 -1.60 -7.87
C THR A 292 -9.31 -1.13 -9.23
N ALA A 293 -8.46 -1.93 -9.89
CA ALA A 293 -7.95 -1.60 -11.22
C ALA A 293 -9.07 -1.48 -12.26
N LEU A 294 -10.08 -2.37 -12.21
CA LEU A 294 -11.25 -2.31 -13.07
C LEU A 294 -12.11 -1.06 -12.80
N LEU A 295 -12.31 -0.70 -11.52
CA LEU A 295 -13.01 0.54 -11.17
C LEU A 295 -12.27 1.78 -11.66
N ALA A 296 -10.96 1.84 -11.44
CA ALA A 296 -10.11 2.94 -11.88
C ALA A 296 -10.06 3.06 -13.41
N GLY A 297 -9.86 1.95 -14.13
CA GLY A 297 -9.87 1.92 -15.59
C GLY A 297 -11.25 2.23 -16.18
N GLY A 298 -12.32 1.72 -15.57
CA GLY A 298 -13.70 2.03 -15.97
C GLY A 298 -14.04 3.51 -15.79
N ALA A 299 -13.60 4.13 -14.69
CA ALA A 299 -13.78 5.57 -14.46
C ALA A 299 -13.05 6.41 -15.52
N LEU A 300 -11.81 6.04 -15.88
CA LEU A 300 -11.06 6.69 -16.96
C LEU A 300 -11.78 6.57 -18.31
N PHE A 301 -12.33 5.39 -18.62
CA PHE A 301 -13.07 5.18 -19.87
C PHE A 301 -14.39 5.98 -19.91
N LEU A 302 -15.14 6.01 -18.81
CA LEU A 302 -16.38 6.79 -18.71
C LEU A 302 -16.10 8.29 -18.85
N TRP A 303 -15.02 8.77 -18.23
CA TRP A 303 -14.58 10.16 -18.41
C TRP A 303 -14.24 10.47 -19.87
N ALA A 304 -13.54 9.56 -20.55
CA ALA A 304 -13.24 9.67 -21.98
C ALA A 304 -14.53 9.79 -22.81
N ALA A 305 -15.49 8.90 -22.55
CA ALA A 305 -16.75 8.89 -23.27
C ALA A 305 -17.53 10.20 -23.09
N LEU A 306 -17.61 10.71 -21.85
CA LEU A 306 -18.29 11.97 -21.54
C LEU A 306 -17.59 13.20 -22.13
N ALA A 307 -16.26 13.21 -22.20
CA ALA A 307 -15.50 14.32 -22.77
C ALA A 307 -15.60 14.42 -24.29
N ASN A 308 -16.00 13.34 -24.97
CA ASN A 308 -16.18 13.27 -26.42
C ASN A 308 -17.64 13.44 -26.89
N MET A 309 -18.59 13.62 -25.96
CA MET A 309 -19.99 13.96 -26.24
C MET A 309 -20.20 15.47 -26.32
#